data_AF-A0ABD1C5G9-F1
#
_entry.id   AF-A0ABD1C5G9-F1
#
_cell.length_a   1.000
_cell.length_b   1.000
_cell.length_c   1.000
_cell.angle_alpha   90.00
_cell.angle_beta   90.00
_cell.angle_gamma   90.00
#
_symmetry.space_group_name_H-M   'P 1'
#
loop_
_entity.id
_entity.type
_entity.pdbx_description
1 polymer ?
#
loop_
_entity_poly.entity_id
_entity_poly.type
_entity_poly.pdbx_seq_one_letter_code
_entity_poly.pdbx_strand_id
1 'polypeptide(L)'
;MAKCHRNNVDNLILHRLPSTTSSSSSTSGNTFSGSSFRRIIFDAISCGGSSRYRQELREQDDSKSATIGDDLVKKSEKLNDLLNLAKIKSNVETKKKEETLEVLKRVVRDLQEDDVGKKVAAAREVRLLAKDDTEARVILAMLGAIPPLVSMIDDSQIQDSQIIASLYALLNLGIGNDANKAAIVKAGAVHKMLKLIESSKPSNQAISEAIVANFLGLSALDLNKPIIGSSGAIVFLVKNFEETSSSQAREDALRALYNLSIDYQNVSLILETDLIPILLNTLGDMEVSERILSILTNVALVSEGRKAIGEAVEAFPILVDVLNWNDSQKCQEKAIYILMLMAHKGYGDRKAMIEAGIESSLLELTLVGTPLAQKRASRILECLRVVDKGKQVSAPIYGMSSSSLGRERDHEIKMSDERKAVKHLVEQSLQSNMKRIVKRANLPQDFVTSQHFSKSLTF
;
A
#
# COMPACT_ATOMS: atom_id res chain seq x y z
N MET A 1 -7.15 -10.71 22.72
CA MET A 1 -5.96 -9.94 23.16
C MET A 1 -4.70 -10.56 22.57
N ALA A 2 -4.10 -9.93 21.55
CA ALA A 2 -2.72 -10.16 21.13
C ALA A 2 -2.29 -8.97 20.26
N LYS A 3 -1.22 -8.28 20.68
CA LYS A 3 -0.61 -7.12 20.01
C LYS A 3 0.18 -7.61 18.78
N CYS A 4 -0.05 -7.02 17.61
CA CYS A 4 0.83 -7.16 16.45
C CYS A 4 1.71 -5.93 16.28
N HIS A 5 3.01 -6.17 16.06
CA HIS A 5 4.04 -5.16 15.89
C HIS A 5 3.95 -4.43 14.54
N ARG A 6 4.18 -3.12 14.60
CA ARG A 6 4.40 -2.20 13.47
C ARG A 6 5.74 -2.52 12.80
N ASN A 7 5.74 -2.63 11.47
CA ASN A 7 6.95 -2.51 10.67
C ASN A 7 6.99 -1.11 10.02
N ASN A 8 8.01 -0.33 10.39
CA ASN A 8 8.43 0.90 9.72
C ASN A 8 9.15 0.56 8.41
N VAL A 9 8.89 1.32 7.35
CA VAL A 9 9.73 1.36 6.15
C VAL A 9 9.93 2.83 5.80
N ASP A 10 11.16 3.32 5.93
CA ASP A 10 11.58 4.64 5.48
C ASP A 10 12.24 4.57 4.09
N ASN A 11 11.76 5.50 3.24
CA ASN A 11 12.27 6.18 2.05
C ASN A 11 13.57 5.73 1.33
N LEU A 12 13.45 5.54 0.01
CA LEU A 12 14.54 5.61 -0.98
C LEU A 12 14.26 6.76 -1.97
N ILE A 13 15.19 7.71 -2.05
CA ILE A 13 15.21 8.84 -2.99
C ILE A 13 15.99 8.42 -4.25
N LEU A 14 15.40 8.64 -5.43
CA LEU A 14 16.02 8.45 -6.75
C LEU A 14 16.52 9.78 -7.32
N HIS A 15 17.76 9.82 -7.81
CA HIS A 15 18.23 10.80 -8.80
C HIS A 15 19.07 10.11 -9.89
N ARG A 16 18.93 10.61 -11.13
CA ARG A 16 19.39 10.01 -12.40
C ARG A 16 20.53 10.81 -13.05
N LEU A 17 21.51 10.06 -13.62
CA LEU A 17 22.34 10.28 -14.84
C LEU A 17 23.57 11.24 -14.83
N PRO A 18 24.59 11.11 -15.75
CA PRO A 18 24.93 10.05 -16.74
C PRO A 18 26.43 9.58 -16.80
N SER A 19 26.64 8.54 -17.62
CA SER A 19 27.83 7.83 -18.19
C SER A 19 29.25 8.43 -18.16
N THR A 20 30.26 7.61 -17.78
CA THR A 20 31.35 7.06 -18.66
C THR A 20 32.13 5.93 -17.96
N THR A 21 32.80 5.11 -18.77
CA THR A 21 33.45 3.80 -18.57
C THR A 21 34.63 3.71 -17.59
N SER A 22 34.71 2.63 -16.78
CA SER A 22 35.77 1.58 -16.80
C SER A 22 35.96 0.86 -15.44
N SER A 23 35.87 -0.48 -15.48
CA SER A 23 36.55 -1.51 -14.64
C SER A 23 36.61 -1.38 -13.11
N SER A 24 35.94 -2.32 -12.40
CA SER A 24 36.56 -3.34 -11.50
C SER A 24 35.68 -3.75 -10.30
N SER A 25 35.74 -5.04 -9.98
CA SER A 25 35.34 -5.76 -8.76
C SER A 25 33.88 -5.78 -8.30
N SER A 26 33.24 -6.92 -8.57
CA SER A 26 32.01 -7.44 -7.98
C SER A 26 32.25 -8.07 -6.60
N THR A 27 31.52 -7.62 -5.58
CA THR A 27 31.42 -8.31 -4.28
C THR A 27 30.06 -9.00 -4.21
N SER A 28 30.01 -10.28 -4.58
CA SER A 28 28.84 -11.14 -4.42
C SER A 28 28.85 -11.74 -3.01
N GLY A 29 27.77 -11.49 -2.27
CA GLY A 29 27.47 -12.18 -1.01
C GLY A 29 27.16 -13.64 -1.28
N ASN A 30 27.98 -14.52 -0.70
CA ASN A 30 27.83 -15.96 -0.80
C ASN A 30 26.61 -16.43 0.01
N THR A 31 25.60 -16.89 -0.71
CA THR A 31 24.67 -17.91 -0.27
C THR A 31 25.44 -19.19 0.06
N PHE A 32 25.18 -19.73 1.25
CA PHE A 32 25.88 -20.88 1.80
C PHE A 32 25.40 -22.17 1.12
N SER A 33 26.02 -22.52 -0.02
CA SER A 33 25.76 -23.79 -0.72
C SER A 33 26.55 -24.92 -0.07
N GLY A 34 25.89 -26.02 0.27
CA GLY A 34 26.50 -27.25 0.83
C GLY A 34 27.59 -27.87 -0.04
N SER A 35 27.74 -27.43 -1.30
CA SER A 35 28.87 -27.81 -2.18
C SER A 35 30.20 -27.17 -1.78
N SER A 36 30.21 -26.00 -1.13
CA SER A 36 31.44 -25.31 -0.71
C SER A 36 32.11 -25.98 0.49
N PHE A 37 31.31 -26.57 1.40
CA PHE A 37 31.84 -27.33 2.54
C PHE A 37 32.51 -28.63 2.12
N ARG A 38 31.99 -29.31 1.07
CA ARG A 38 32.63 -30.52 0.54
C ARG A 38 33.97 -30.24 -0.14
N ARG A 39 34.15 -29.05 -0.74
CA ARG A 39 35.40 -28.66 -1.42
C ARG A 39 36.52 -28.33 -0.43
N ILE A 40 36.20 -27.63 0.67
CA ILE A 40 37.16 -27.29 1.73
C ILE A 40 37.68 -28.55 2.45
N ILE A 41 36.83 -29.57 2.63
CA ILE A 41 37.24 -30.84 3.24
C ILE A 41 38.12 -31.66 2.28
N PHE A 42 37.87 -31.62 0.96
CA PHE A 42 38.67 -32.36 -0.02
C PHE A 42 40.07 -31.76 -0.22
N ASP A 43 40.20 -30.43 -0.15
CA ASP A 43 41.49 -29.73 -0.23
C ASP A 43 42.35 -29.96 1.04
N ALA A 44 41.72 -30.13 2.20
CA ALA A 44 42.42 -30.45 3.45
C ALA A 44 42.98 -31.88 3.50
N ILE A 45 42.40 -32.82 2.73
CA ILE A 45 42.83 -34.23 2.69
C ILE A 45 43.93 -34.47 1.64
N SER A 46 44.11 -33.55 0.68
CA SER A 46 45.02 -33.75 -0.47
C SER A 46 46.43 -33.18 -0.30
N CYS A 47 46.76 -32.53 0.82
CA CYS A 47 48.09 -31.95 1.06
C CYS A 47 48.89 -32.75 2.11
N GLY A 48 49.29 -33.98 1.74
CA GLY A 48 50.32 -34.73 2.43
C GLY A 48 51.66 -34.66 1.70
N GLY A 49 52.63 -33.94 2.28
CA GLY A 49 54.07 -34.24 2.12
C GLY A 49 54.94 -33.19 1.43
N SER A 50 55.77 -32.46 2.21
CA SER A 50 57.24 -32.52 2.06
C SER A 50 58.00 -31.73 3.13
N SER A 51 58.89 -32.47 3.78
CA SER A 51 60.05 -32.14 4.62
C SER A 51 60.80 -30.84 4.31
N ARG A 52 61.24 -30.12 5.36
CA ARG A 52 62.66 -29.90 5.74
C ARG A 52 62.77 -28.77 6.78
N TYR A 53 63.04 -29.11 8.03
CA TYR A 53 64.09 -28.48 8.86
C TYR A 53 64.26 -29.33 10.13
N ARG A 54 65.47 -29.86 10.32
CA ARG A 54 65.93 -30.58 11.51
C ARG A 54 66.98 -29.68 12.19
N GLN A 55 67.15 -29.87 13.50
CA GLN A 55 68.17 -29.33 14.41
C GLN A 55 67.82 -27.91 14.92
N GLU A 56 67.74 -27.60 16.21
CA GLU A 56 68.35 -28.16 17.43
C GLU A 56 67.41 -27.98 18.63
N LEU A 57 67.30 -29.01 19.48
CA LEU A 57 67.45 -28.94 20.94
C LEU A 57 67.10 -30.32 21.50
N ARG A 58 68.15 -30.96 22.00
CA ARG A 58 68.13 -32.23 22.71
C ARG A 58 67.73 -31.94 24.17
N GLU A 59 67.13 -32.94 24.80
CA GLU A 59 66.99 -33.11 26.26
C GLU A 59 65.84 -32.34 26.95
N GLN A 60 64.67 -32.98 27.06
CA GLN A 60 64.08 -33.46 28.32
C GLN A 60 62.63 -33.91 28.09
N ASP A 61 62.21 -34.93 28.86
CA ASP A 61 60.85 -35.45 29.06
C ASP A 61 60.22 -36.36 27.98
N ASP A 62 60.58 -37.65 28.07
CA ASP A 62 59.69 -38.78 27.77
C ASP A 62 58.49 -38.79 28.75
N SER A 63 57.44 -37.99 28.49
CA SER A 63 56.11 -38.21 29.10
C SER A 63 54.91 -37.51 28.42
N LYS A 64 55.06 -36.81 27.28
CA LYS A 64 53.94 -36.06 26.64
C LYS A 64 53.59 -36.47 25.21
N SER A 65 54.05 -37.63 24.74
CA SER A 65 53.69 -38.16 23.41
C SER A 65 52.36 -38.93 23.38
N ALA A 66 51.89 -39.45 24.51
CA ALA A 66 50.63 -40.22 24.58
C ALA A 66 49.39 -39.33 24.65
N THR A 67 49.53 -38.07 25.11
CA THR A 67 48.40 -37.16 25.35
C THR A 67 47.96 -36.42 24.09
N ILE A 68 48.84 -36.20 23.11
CA ILE A 68 48.53 -35.45 21.87
C ILE A 68 47.83 -36.35 20.84
N GLY A 69 48.22 -37.62 20.73
CA GLY A 69 47.56 -38.59 19.85
C GLY A 69 46.13 -38.90 20.30
N ASP A 70 45.92 -39.05 21.60
CA ASP A 70 44.62 -39.35 22.20
C ASP A 70 43.63 -38.16 22.06
N ASP A 71 44.15 -36.93 22.09
CA ASP A 71 43.36 -35.70 21.91
C ASP A 71 43.01 -35.44 20.43
N LEU A 72 43.88 -35.84 19.49
CA LEU A 72 43.60 -35.82 18.04
C LEU A 72 42.60 -36.91 17.63
N VAL A 73 42.70 -38.11 18.20
CA VAL A 73 41.73 -39.20 17.99
C VAL A 73 40.36 -38.82 18.54
N LYS A 74 40.28 -38.25 19.76
CA LYS A 74 39.02 -37.74 20.33
C LYS A 74 38.42 -36.58 19.51
N LYS A 75 39.25 -35.73 18.90
CA LYS A 75 38.79 -34.68 17.99
C LYS A 75 38.25 -35.25 16.67
N SER A 76 38.88 -36.28 16.14
CA SER A 76 38.41 -37.03 14.95
C SER A 76 37.09 -37.75 15.21
N GLU A 77 36.94 -38.40 16.36
CA GLU A 77 35.70 -39.06 16.78
C GLU A 77 34.56 -38.04 16.95
N LYS A 78 34.82 -36.92 17.64
CA LYS A 78 33.84 -35.82 17.75
C LYS A 78 33.44 -35.24 16.40
N LEU A 79 34.36 -35.13 15.44
CA LEU A 79 34.06 -34.65 14.09
C LEU A 79 33.17 -35.63 13.32
N ASN A 80 33.45 -36.94 13.44
CA ASN A 80 32.61 -37.99 12.85
C ASN A 80 31.22 -38.03 13.47
N ASP A 81 31.11 -37.86 14.79
CA ASP A 81 29.81 -37.77 15.47
C ASP A 81 29.00 -36.57 14.99
N LEU A 82 29.62 -35.39 14.85
CA LEU A 82 28.96 -34.20 14.31
C LEU A 82 28.52 -34.38 12.85
N LEU A 83 29.34 -35.02 12.02
CA LEU A 83 28.99 -35.34 10.62
C LEU A 83 27.83 -36.34 10.53
N ASN A 84 27.83 -37.36 11.38
CA ASN A 84 26.74 -38.34 11.47
C ASN A 84 25.45 -37.68 11.96
N LEU A 85 25.52 -36.81 12.97
CA LEU A 85 24.38 -36.08 13.49
C LEU A 85 23.79 -35.11 12.46
N ALA A 86 24.66 -34.42 11.70
CA ALA A 86 24.25 -33.58 10.58
C ALA A 86 23.57 -34.40 9.46
N LYS A 87 24.11 -35.59 9.14
CA LYS A 87 23.54 -36.50 8.15
C LYS A 87 22.17 -37.03 8.59
N ILE A 88 22.03 -37.46 9.85
CA ILE A 88 20.76 -37.90 10.42
C ILE A 88 19.74 -36.74 10.38
N LYS A 89 20.13 -35.54 10.79
CA LYS A 89 19.27 -34.36 10.74
C LYS A 89 18.80 -34.07 9.30
N SER A 90 19.69 -34.15 8.32
CA SER A 90 19.34 -33.96 6.90
C SER A 90 18.38 -35.04 6.39
N ASN A 91 18.58 -36.31 6.77
CA ASN A 91 17.69 -37.41 6.37
C ASN A 91 16.30 -37.30 7.01
N VAL A 92 16.22 -36.82 8.25
CA VAL A 92 14.95 -36.58 8.93
C VAL A 92 14.20 -35.43 8.25
N GLU A 93 14.92 -34.37 7.87
CA GLU A 93 14.34 -33.23 7.16
C GLU A 93 13.83 -33.61 5.76
N THR A 94 14.58 -34.42 5.00
CA THR A 94 14.13 -34.91 3.69
C THR A 94 12.90 -35.80 3.82
N LYS A 95 12.87 -36.71 4.80
CA LYS A 95 11.71 -37.58 5.04
C LYS A 95 10.45 -36.76 5.39
N LYS A 96 10.60 -35.72 6.21
CA LYS A 96 9.49 -34.82 6.53
C LYS A 96 8.98 -34.07 5.29
N LYS A 97 9.86 -33.65 4.39
CA LYS A 97 9.49 -33.01 3.12
C LYS A 97 8.77 -33.98 2.18
N GLU A 98 9.21 -35.24 2.11
CA GLU A 98 8.53 -36.30 1.35
C GLU A 98 7.12 -36.54 1.90
N GLU A 99 6.96 -36.68 3.21
CA GLU A 99 5.65 -36.84 3.87
C GLU A 99 4.74 -35.64 3.58
N THR A 100 5.28 -34.43 3.64
CA THR A 100 4.53 -33.20 3.31
C THR A 100 4.10 -33.20 1.85
N LEU A 101 4.99 -33.55 0.93
CA LEU A 101 4.66 -33.64 -0.50
C LEU A 101 3.57 -34.66 -0.78
N GLU A 102 3.59 -35.82 -0.12
CA GLU A 102 2.55 -36.84 -0.27
C GLU A 102 1.19 -36.36 0.27
N VAL A 103 1.17 -35.57 1.35
CA VAL A 103 -0.05 -34.88 1.80
C VAL A 103 -0.56 -33.92 0.73
N LEU A 104 0.30 -33.06 0.17
CA LEU A 104 -0.09 -32.09 -0.87
C LEU A 104 -0.64 -32.79 -2.13
N LYS A 105 0.02 -33.87 -2.59
CA LYS A 105 -0.47 -34.68 -3.72
C LYS A 105 -1.83 -35.30 -3.46
N ARG A 106 -2.05 -35.84 -2.25
CA ARG A 106 -3.33 -36.43 -1.86
C ARG A 106 -4.44 -35.39 -1.88
N VAL A 107 -4.20 -34.22 -1.27
CA VAL A 107 -5.19 -33.13 -1.24
C VAL A 107 -5.60 -32.69 -2.65
N VAL A 108 -4.64 -32.55 -3.57
CA VAL A 108 -4.95 -32.15 -4.95
C VAL A 108 -5.70 -33.24 -5.71
N ARG A 109 -5.39 -34.52 -5.46
CA ARG A 109 -6.17 -35.63 -6.03
C ARG A 109 -7.61 -35.62 -5.51
N ASP A 110 -7.81 -35.47 -4.21
CA ASP A 110 -9.14 -35.42 -3.59
C ASP A 110 -9.98 -34.23 -4.10
N LEU A 111 -9.31 -33.15 -4.52
CA LEU A 111 -9.93 -31.98 -5.16
C LEU A 111 -10.40 -32.25 -6.60
N GLN A 112 -9.80 -33.24 -7.28
CA GLN A 112 -10.13 -33.63 -8.66
C GLN A 112 -11.17 -34.75 -8.73
N GLU A 113 -11.48 -35.40 -7.62
CA GLU A 113 -12.55 -36.40 -7.50
C GLU A 113 -13.93 -35.78 -7.73
N ASP A 114 -14.88 -36.49 -8.33
CA ASP A 114 -16.23 -35.96 -8.61
C ASP A 114 -17.12 -35.80 -7.36
N ASP A 115 -16.75 -36.43 -6.24
CA ASP A 115 -17.49 -36.34 -4.99
C ASP A 115 -17.40 -34.92 -4.38
N VAL A 116 -18.53 -34.23 -4.31
CA VAL A 116 -18.63 -32.86 -3.77
C VAL A 116 -18.09 -32.79 -2.34
N GLY A 117 -18.37 -33.80 -1.50
CA GLY A 117 -17.88 -33.85 -0.12
C GLY A 117 -16.36 -33.82 -0.03
N LYS A 118 -15.70 -34.67 -0.82
CA LYS A 118 -14.23 -34.73 -0.94
C LYS A 118 -13.66 -33.44 -1.50
N LYS A 119 -14.23 -32.88 -2.59
CA LYS A 119 -13.76 -31.60 -3.15
C LYS A 119 -13.77 -30.49 -2.10
N VAL A 120 -14.85 -30.38 -1.34
CA VAL A 120 -15.01 -29.34 -0.30
C VAL A 120 -14.04 -29.56 0.86
N ALA A 121 -13.85 -30.80 1.30
CA ALA A 121 -12.86 -31.13 2.32
C ALA A 121 -11.44 -30.78 1.85
N ALA A 122 -11.09 -31.16 0.63
CA ALA A 122 -9.81 -30.85 0.01
C ALA A 122 -9.59 -29.33 -0.12
N ALA A 123 -10.60 -28.55 -0.55
CA ALA A 123 -10.50 -27.10 -0.62
C ALA A 123 -10.21 -26.45 0.74
N ARG A 124 -10.84 -26.95 1.82
CA ARG A 124 -10.55 -26.51 3.19
C ARG A 124 -9.13 -26.85 3.60
N GLU A 125 -8.63 -28.03 3.22
CA GLU A 125 -7.27 -28.45 3.52
C GLU A 125 -6.23 -27.64 2.74
N VAL A 126 -6.46 -27.36 1.45
CA VAL A 126 -5.66 -26.42 0.64
C VAL A 126 -5.58 -25.06 1.34
N ARG A 127 -6.72 -24.51 1.78
CA ARG A 127 -6.74 -23.23 2.51
C ARG A 127 -5.85 -23.27 3.74
N LEU A 128 -5.90 -24.34 4.53
CA LEU A 128 -5.09 -24.49 5.75
C LEU A 128 -3.60 -24.61 5.44
N LEU A 129 -3.24 -25.50 4.51
CA LEU A 129 -1.85 -25.75 4.13
C LEU A 129 -1.21 -24.51 3.47
N ALA A 130 -1.96 -23.76 2.67
CA ALA A 130 -1.48 -22.54 2.02
C ALA A 130 -1.44 -21.32 2.97
N LYS A 131 -1.99 -21.39 4.19
CA LYS A 131 -2.16 -20.21 5.06
C LYS A 131 -0.82 -19.56 5.40
N ASP A 132 0.13 -20.35 5.91
CA ASP A 132 1.39 -19.85 6.47
C ASP A 132 2.63 -20.50 5.81
N ASP A 133 2.45 -21.32 4.76
CA ASP A 133 3.52 -22.03 4.07
C ASP A 133 3.64 -21.59 2.60
N THR A 134 4.69 -20.83 2.30
CA THR A 134 4.98 -20.33 0.95
C THR A 134 5.40 -21.43 -0.02
N GLU A 135 6.06 -22.50 0.45
CA GLU A 135 6.49 -23.62 -0.40
C GLU A 135 5.27 -24.48 -0.78
N ALA A 136 4.38 -24.74 0.18
CA ALA A 136 3.11 -25.41 -0.08
C ALA A 136 2.25 -24.67 -1.13
N ARG A 137 2.20 -23.32 -1.08
CA ARG A 137 1.48 -22.52 -2.10
C ARG A 137 1.98 -22.81 -3.52
N VAL A 138 3.31 -22.89 -3.69
CA VAL A 138 3.92 -23.17 -5.00
C VAL A 138 3.60 -24.61 -5.43
N ILE A 139 3.83 -25.58 -4.54
CA ILE A 139 3.66 -27.01 -4.86
C ILE A 139 2.20 -27.32 -5.17
N LEU A 140 1.23 -26.83 -4.39
CA LEU A 140 -0.20 -27.05 -4.63
C LEU A 140 -0.62 -26.51 -6.00
N ALA A 141 -0.15 -25.31 -6.37
CA ALA A 141 -0.43 -24.75 -7.69
C ALA A 141 0.21 -25.59 -8.82
N MET A 142 1.47 -26.01 -8.66
CA MET A 142 2.16 -26.89 -9.63
C MET A 142 1.48 -28.26 -9.79
N LEU A 143 0.92 -28.81 -8.71
CA LEU A 143 0.14 -30.04 -8.73
C LEU A 143 -1.24 -29.87 -9.38
N GLY A 144 -1.68 -28.64 -9.66
CA GLY A 144 -2.93 -28.35 -10.34
C GLY A 144 -4.12 -28.10 -9.41
N ALA A 145 -3.90 -27.55 -8.22
CA ALA A 145 -4.99 -27.20 -7.31
C ALA A 145 -5.91 -26.07 -7.83
N ILE A 146 -5.39 -25.15 -8.64
CA ILE A 146 -6.11 -23.92 -9.04
C ILE A 146 -7.35 -24.21 -9.90
N PRO A 147 -7.29 -24.96 -11.02
CA PRO A 147 -8.46 -25.14 -11.88
C PRO A 147 -9.66 -25.78 -11.17
N PRO A 148 -9.50 -26.85 -10.35
CA PRO A 148 -10.62 -27.40 -9.58
C PRO A 148 -11.23 -26.39 -8.59
N LEU A 149 -10.42 -25.62 -7.86
CA LEU A 149 -10.94 -24.57 -6.96
C LEU A 149 -11.76 -23.54 -7.74
N VAL A 150 -11.26 -23.08 -8.88
CA VAL A 150 -11.98 -22.14 -9.74
C VAL A 150 -13.28 -22.75 -10.29
N SER A 151 -13.30 -24.04 -10.61
CA SER A 151 -14.52 -24.74 -11.04
C SER A 151 -15.60 -24.83 -9.96
N MET A 152 -15.21 -24.81 -8.67
CA MET A 152 -16.16 -24.84 -7.57
C MET A 152 -16.95 -23.54 -7.39
N ILE A 153 -16.52 -22.42 -8.00
CA ILE A 153 -17.16 -21.10 -7.81
C ILE A 153 -18.53 -21.01 -8.49
N ASP A 154 -18.71 -21.69 -9.62
CA ASP A 154 -19.94 -21.66 -10.44
C ASP A 154 -20.61 -23.03 -10.56
N ASP A 155 -20.27 -23.98 -9.68
CA ASP A 155 -20.88 -25.30 -9.62
C ASP A 155 -22.21 -25.24 -8.86
N SER A 156 -23.31 -25.54 -9.57
CA SER A 156 -24.67 -25.52 -9.01
C SER A 156 -24.91 -26.52 -7.88
N GLN A 157 -24.07 -27.55 -7.74
CA GLN A 157 -24.19 -28.56 -6.68
C GLN A 157 -23.53 -28.10 -5.37
N ILE A 158 -22.74 -27.03 -5.40
CA ILE A 158 -21.95 -26.54 -4.27
C ILE A 158 -22.72 -25.42 -3.58
N GLN A 159 -22.91 -25.56 -2.27
CA GLN A 159 -23.58 -24.54 -1.46
C GLN A 159 -22.67 -23.33 -1.22
N ASP A 160 -23.25 -22.16 -0.96
CA ASP A 160 -22.54 -20.93 -0.63
C ASP A 160 -21.39 -21.10 0.38
N SER A 161 -21.66 -21.82 1.48
CA SER A 161 -20.68 -22.07 2.55
C SER A 161 -19.45 -22.87 2.07
N GLN A 162 -19.62 -23.66 1.02
CA GLN A 162 -18.60 -24.49 0.41
C GLN A 162 -17.83 -23.71 -0.67
N ILE A 163 -18.51 -22.85 -1.43
CA ILE A 163 -17.88 -21.91 -2.37
C ILE A 163 -16.90 -20.99 -1.63
N ILE A 164 -17.27 -20.51 -0.44
CA ILE A 164 -16.41 -19.69 0.42
C ILE A 164 -15.10 -20.40 0.77
N ALA A 165 -15.13 -21.72 0.97
CA ALA A 165 -13.90 -22.48 1.23
C ALA A 165 -12.95 -22.45 0.02
N SER A 166 -13.49 -22.56 -1.20
CA SER A 166 -12.71 -22.43 -2.44
C SER A 166 -12.13 -21.02 -2.61
N LEU A 167 -12.96 -19.98 -2.41
CA LEU A 167 -12.53 -18.59 -2.50
C LEU A 167 -11.36 -18.28 -1.55
N TYR A 168 -11.42 -18.75 -0.30
CA TYR A 168 -10.31 -18.56 0.64
C TYR A 168 -9.09 -19.43 0.35
N ALA A 169 -9.27 -20.61 -0.24
CA ALA A 169 -8.15 -21.43 -0.71
C ALA A 169 -7.39 -20.71 -1.83
N LEU A 170 -8.10 -20.16 -2.83
CA LEU A 170 -7.54 -19.35 -3.90
C LEU A 170 -6.81 -18.11 -3.37
N LEU A 171 -7.43 -17.39 -2.43
CA LEU A 171 -6.80 -16.25 -1.75
C LEU A 171 -5.45 -16.66 -1.15
N ASN A 172 -5.43 -17.70 -0.32
CA ASN A 172 -4.22 -18.15 0.36
C ASN A 172 -3.13 -18.63 -0.62
N LEU A 173 -3.50 -19.30 -1.72
CA LEU A 173 -2.56 -19.66 -2.77
C LEU A 173 -1.89 -18.44 -3.42
N GLY A 174 -2.60 -17.32 -3.53
CA GLY A 174 -2.08 -16.08 -4.13
C GLY A 174 -1.24 -15.19 -3.20
N ILE A 175 -1.31 -15.36 -1.88
CA ILE A 175 -0.58 -14.51 -0.93
C ILE A 175 0.92 -14.61 -1.20
N GLY A 176 1.57 -13.47 -1.46
CA GLY A 176 3.02 -13.40 -1.70
C GLY A 176 3.53 -14.18 -2.92
N ASN A 177 2.65 -14.70 -3.80
CA ASN A 177 3.04 -15.52 -4.95
C ASN A 177 2.41 -15.00 -6.24
N ASP A 178 3.20 -14.29 -7.05
CA ASP A 178 2.71 -13.66 -8.28
C ASP A 178 2.40 -14.65 -9.39
N ALA A 179 3.13 -15.76 -9.49
CA ALA A 179 2.85 -16.82 -10.45
C ALA A 179 1.46 -17.43 -10.18
N ASN A 180 1.13 -17.67 -8.91
CA ASN A 180 -0.17 -18.18 -8.51
C ASN A 180 -1.28 -17.15 -8.77
N LYS A 181 -1.08 -15.87 -8.43
CA LYS A 181 -2.06 -14.80 -8.74
C LYS A 181 -2.36 -14.74 -10.24
N ALA A 182 -1.34 -14.82 -11.09
CA ALA A 182 -1.50 -14.83 -12.54
C ALA A 182 -2.25 -16.09 -13.01
N ALA A 183 -1.91 -17.26 -12.46
CA ALA A 183 -2.56 -18.52 -12.78
C ALA A 183 -4.05 -18.54 -12.38
N ILE A 184 -4.42 -17.96 -11.23
CA ILE A 184 -5.81 -17.84 -10.77
C ILE A 184 -6.63 -16.97 -11.75
N VAL A 185 -6.09 -15.82 -12.16
CA VAL A 185 -6.76 -14.96 -13.15
C VAL A 185 -6.86 -15.67 -14.51
N LYS A 186 -5.78 -16.31 -14.96
CA LYS A 186 -5.75 -17.08 -16.22
C LYS A 186 -6.74 -18.25 -16.21
N ALA A 187 -7.01 -18.86 -15.06
CA ALA A 187 -8.01 -19.91 -14.91
C ALA A 187 -9.47 -19.39 -14.98
N GLY A 188 -9.69 -18.08 -15.10
CA GLY A 188 -11.02 -17.49 -15.26
C GLY A 188 -11.74 -17.16 -13.95
N ALA A 189 -11.02 -17.14 -12.81
CA ALA A 189 -11.62 -16.89 -11.50
C ALA A 189 -12.39 -15.57 -11.42
N VAL A 190 -11.86 -14.51 -12.05
CA VAL A 190 -12.48 -13.16 -12.05
C VAL A 190 -13.90 -13.20 -12.61
N HIS A 191 -14.09 -13.81 -13.79
CA HIS A 191 -15.41 -13.89 -14.42
C HIS A 191 -16.39 -14.73 -13.60
N LYS A 192 -15.93 -15.86 -13.05
CA LYS A 192 -16.78 -16.74 -12.21
C LYS A 192 -17.21 -16.07 -10.92
N MET A 193 -16.31 -15.32 -10.26
CA MET A 193 -16.64 -14.54 -9.05
C MET A 193 -17.73 -13.50 -9.34
N LEU A 194 -17.62 -12.77 -10.45
CA LEU A 194 -18.63 -11.76 -10.82
C LEU A 194 -19.98 -12.39 -11.19
N LYS A 195 -19.97 -13.48 -11.97
CA LYS A 195 -21.18 -14.23 -12.29
C LYS A 195 -21.89 -14.75 -11.03
N LEU A 196 -21.13 -15.22 -10.04
CA LEU A 196 -21.68 -15.66 -8.75
C LEU A 196 -22.43 -14.51 -8.09
N ILE A 197 -21.84 -13.31 -7.99
CA ILE A 197 -22.48 -12.12 -7.42
C ILE A 197 -23.77 -11.75 -8.15
N GLU A 198 -23.78 -11.81 -9.48
CA GLU A 198 -24.97 -11.49 -10.28
C GLU A 198 -26.13 -12.48 -10.03
N SER A 199 -25.79 -13.76 -9.81
CA SER A 199 -26.75 -14.85 -9.60
C SER A 199 -27.27 -14.94 -8.16
N SER A 200 -26.48 -14.52 -7.16
CA SER A 200 -26.85 -14.58 -5.74
C SER A 200 -27.82 -13.44 -5.36
N LYS A 201 -29.13 -13.70 -5.44
CA LYS A 201 -30.18 -12.76 -4.99
C LYS A 201 -31.10 -13.43 -3.95
N PRO A 202 -31.18 -12.94 -2.70
CA PRO A 202 -30.47 -11.77 -2.16
C PRO A 202 -28.96 -12.01 -2.02
N SER A 203 -28.18 -10.92 -2.01
CA SER A 203 -26.71 -10.99 -1.89
C SER A 203 -26.30 -11.67 -0.59
N ASN A 204 -25.40 -12.66 -0.70
CA ASN A 204 -24.76 -13.26 0.46
C ASN A 204 -23.53 -12.42 0.84
N GLN A 205 -23.61 -11.79 2.01
CA GLN A 205 -22.54 -10.94 2.54
C GLN A 205 -21.20 -11.69 2.64
N ALA A 206 -21.20 -12.93 3.17
CA ALA A 206 -19.96 -13.69 3.37
C ALA A 206 -19.28 -14.08 2.05
N ILE A 207 -20.06 -14.33 0.99
CA ILE A 207 -19.54 -14.53 -0.37
C ILE A 207 -18.94 -13.24 -0.89
N SER A 208 -19.66 -12.12 -0.77
CA SER A 208 -19.20 -10.81 -1.22
C SER A 208 -17.86 -10.45 -0.58
N GLU A 209 -17.73 -10.64 0.74
CA GLU A 209 -16.48 -10.41 1.48
C GLU A 209 -15.33 -11.30 0.98
N ALA A 210 -15.58 -12.58 0.76
CA ALA A 210 -14.58 -13.50 0.24
C ALA A 210 -14.12 -13.12 -1.19
N ILE A 211 -15.03 -12.61 -2.03
CA ILE A 211 -14.70 -12.13 -3.38
C ILE A 211 -13.92 -10.82 -3.32
N VAL A 212 -14.32 -9.87 -2.46
CA VAL A 212 -13.57 -8.62 -2.23
C VAL A 212 -12.13 -8.93 -1.80
N ALA A 213 -11.95 -9.85 -0.85
CA ALA A 213 -10.63 -10.28 -0.40
C ALA A 213 -9.80 -10.90 -1.54
N ASN A 214 -10.42 -11.69 -2.42
CA ASN A 214 -9.76 -12.21 -3.62
C ASN A 214 -9.36 -11.09 -4.60
N PHE A 215 -10.24 -10.13 -4.88
CA PHE A 215 -9.88 -9.00 -5.75
C PHE A 215 -8.76 -8.15 -5.16
N LEU A 216 -8.75 -7.93 -3.83
CA LEU A 216 -7.62 -7.30 -3.16
C LEU A 216 -6.32 -8.09 -3.38
N GLY A 217 -6.33 -9.40 -3.13
CA GLY A 217 -5.15 -10.26 -3.29
C GLY A 217 -4.65 -10.35 -4.73
N LEU A 218 -5.56 -10.47 -5.70
CA LEU A 218 -5.23 -10.63 -7.12
C LEU A 218 -4.79 -9.31 -7.78
N SER A 219 -5.39 -8.18 -7.40
CA SER A 219 -5.04 -6.84 -7.93
C SER A 219 -3.67 -6.34 -7.45
N ALA A 220 -3.09 -6.97 -6.43
CA ALA A 220 -1.74 -6.66 -5.97
C ALA A 220 -0.67 -6.93 -7.06
N LEU A 221 -0.94 -7.82 -8.03
CA LEU A 221 -0.08 -8.04 -9.19
C LEU A 221 -0.41 -7.07 -10.33
N ASP A 222 0.57 -6.35 -10.85
CA ASP A 222 0.40 -5.37 -11.95
C ASP A 222 -0.23 -5.99 -13.20
N LEU A 223 0.23 -7.18 -13.61
CA LEU A 223 -0.29 -7.89 -14.79
C LEU A 223 -1.79 -8.22 -14.71
N ASN A 224 -2.35 -8.30 -13.50
CA ASN A 224 -3.76 -8.60 -13.31
C ASN A 224 -4.65 -7.36 -13.36
N LYS A 225 -4.10 -6.15 -13.17
CA LYS A 225 -4.90 -4.92 -13.03
C LYS A 225 -5.75 -4.60 -14.27
N PRO A 226 -5.25 -4.72 -15.53
CA PRO A 226 -6.07 -4.46 -16.71
C PRO A 226 -7.21 -5.48 -16.87
N ILE A 227 -6.94 -6.75 -16.56
CA ILE A 227 -7.91 -7.85 -16.68
C ILE A 227 -9.02 -7.69 -15.64
N ILE A 228 -8.67 -7.39 -14.39
CA ILE A 228 -9.65 -7.19 -13.32
C ILE A 228 -10.44 -5.90 -13.58
N GLY A 229 -9.78 -4.81 -13.96
CA GLY A 229 -10.45 -3.53 -14.21
C GLY A 229 -11.51 -3.62 -15.30
N SER A 230 -11.18 -4.22 -16.44
CA SER A 230 -12.09 -4.39 -17.58
C SER A 230 -13.19 -5.45 -17.40
N SER A 231 -13.24 -6.15 -16.26
CA SER A 231 -14.18 -7.25 -16.04
C SER A 231 -15.53 -6.84 -15.43
N GLY A 232 -15.67 -5.59 -14.99
CA GLY A 232 -16.81 -5.12 -14.18
C GLY A 232 -16.57 -5.21 -12.66
N ALA A 233 -15.40 -5.72 -12.23
CA ALA A 233 -15.04 -5.79 -10.81
C ALA A 233 -15.01 -4.40 -10.12
N ILE A 234 -14.67 -3.34 -10.85
CA ILE A 234 -14.68 -1.97 -10.30
C ILE A 234 -16.08 -1.61 -9.82
N VAL A 235 -17.13 -1.82 -10.64
CA VAL A 235 -18.53 -1.54 -10.27
C VAL A 235 -18.93 -2.30 -9.01
N PHE A 236 -18.60 -3.59 -8.94
CA PHE A 236 -18.86 -4.40 -7.75
C PHE A 236 -18.14 -3.87 -6.50
N LEU A 237 -16.85 -3.51 -6.62
CA LEU A 237 -16.05 -3.02 -5.50
C LEU A 237 -16.55 -1.66 -5.00
N VAL A 238 -16.97 -0.77 -5.90
CA VAL A 238 -17.57 0.54 -5.54
C VAL A 238 -18.86 0.32 -4.75
N LYS A 239 -19.76 -0.54 -5.26
CA LYS A 239 -21.00 -0.89 -4.57
C LYS A 239 -20.74 -1.50 -3.19
N ASN A 240 -19.77 -2.42 -3.08
CA ASN A 240 -19.45 -3.04 -1.80
C ASN A 240 -18.87 -2.03 -0.80
N PHE A 241 -18.02 -1.10 -1.25
CA PHE A 241 -17.48 -0.03 -0.41
C PHE A 241 -18.57 0.88 0.18
N GLU A 242 -19.65 1.12 -0.58
CA GLU A 242 -20.77 1.97 -0.17
C GLU A 242 -21.77 1.24 0.74
N GLU A 243 -22.15 0.00 0.39
CA GLU A 243 -23.31 -0.67 1.01
C GLU A 243 -22.94 -1.64 2.15
N THR A 244 -21.68 -2.07 2.26
CA THR A 244 -21.29 -3.10 3.23
C THR A 244 -21.37 -2.61 4.68
N SER A 245 -21.89 -3.44 5.57
CA SER A 245 -21.88 -3.18 7.02
C SER A 245 -20.58 -3.61 7.71
N SER A 246 -19.72 -4.33 6.99
CA SER A 246 -18.44 -4.84 7.51
C SER A 246 -17.31 -3.84 7.26
N SER A 247 -16.75 -3.27 8.33
CA SER A 247 -15.61 -2.34 8.26
C SER A 247 -14.41 -2.96 7.53
N GLN A 248 -14.11 -4.25 7.81
CA GLN A 248 -13.02 -4.96 7.13
C GLN A 248 -13.28 -5.10 5.63
N ALA A 249 -14.49 -5.46 5.23
CA ALA A 249 -14.86 -5.59 3.82
C ALA A 249 -14.78 -4.24 3.10
N ARG A 250 -15.22 -3.18 3.76
CA ARG A 250 -15.15 -1.80 3.26
C ARG A 250 -13.70 -1.39 3.03
N GLU A 251 -12.81 -1.65 3.99
CA GLU A 251 -11.37 -1.40 3.83
C GLU A 251 -10.77 -2.21 2.70
N ASP A 252 -11.09 -3.51 2.61
CA ASP A 252 -10.53 -4.39 1.59
C ASP A 252 -10.99 -4.01 0.18
N ALA A 253 -12.25 -3.59 0.03
CA ALA A 253 -12.78 -3.05 -1.22
C ALA A 253 -12.02 -1.78 -1.63
N LEU A 254 -11.82 -0.85 -0.69
CA LEU A 254 -11.07 0.37 -0.96
C LEU A 254 -9.59 0.11 -1.28
N ARG A 255 -8.97 -0.88 -0.64
CA ARG A 255 -7.60 -1.32 -0.93
C ARG A 255 -7.51 -1.93 -2.32
N ALA A 256 -8.50 -2.72 -2.74
CA ALA A 256 -8.57 -3.26 -4.09
C ALA A 256 -8.75 -2.16 -5.14
N LEU A 257 -9.66 -1.21 -4.90
CA LEU A 257 -9.86 -0.02 -5.76
C LEU A 257 -8.57 0.80 -5.90
N TYR A 258 -7.82 0.98 -4.80
CA TYR A 258 -6.50 1.59 -4.85
C TYR A 258 -5.54 0.84 -5.76
N ASN A 259 -5.40 -0.48 -5.60
CA ASN A 259 -4.54 -1.27 -6.47
C ASN A 259 -4.94 -1.12 -7.95
N LEU A 260 -6.24 -1.17 -8.26
CA LEU A 260 -6.73 -1.03 -9.63
C LEU A 260 -6.51 0.36 -10.20
N SER A 261 -6.62 1.42 -9.38
CA SER A 261 -6.40 2.81 -9.80
C SER A 261 -4.95 3.14 -10.18
N ILE A 262 -3.98 2.31 -9.77
CA ILE A 262 -2.56 2.49 -10.16
C ILE A 262 -2.39 2.33 -11.67
N ASP A 263 -3.19 1.46 -12.30
CA ASP A 263 -3.20 1.32 -13.75
C ASP A 263 -4.04 2.43 -14.37
N TYR A 264 -3.42 3.26 -15.21
CA TYR A 264 -4.08 4.42 -15.82
C TYR A 264 -5.21 4.02 -16.78
N GLN A 265 -5.20 2.81 -17.35
CA GLN A 265 -6.25 2.33 -18.25
C GLN A 265 -7.55 2.06 -17.49
N ASN A 266 -7.44 1.74 -16.20
CA ASN A 266 -8.60 1.55 -15.34
C ASN A 266 -9.27 2.86 -14.92
N VAL A 267 -8.60 4.01 -15.11
CA VAL A 267 -9.17 5.29 -14.68
C VAL A 267 -10.45 5.60 -15.45
N SER A 268 -10.53 5.37 -16.76
CA SER A 268 -11.78 5.58 -17.51
C SER A 268 -12.93 4.73 -16.98
N LEU A 269 -12.65 3.48 -16.60
CA LEU A 269 -13.63 2.56 -16.02
C LEU A 269 -14.06 2.98 -14.60
N ILE A 270 -13.16 3.59 -13.83
CA ILE A 270 -13.51 4.21 -12.54
C ILE A 270 -14.45 5.40 -12.75
N LEU A 271 -14.24 6.20 -13.79
CA LEU A 271 -15.08 7.37 -14.10
C LEU A 271 -16.48 7.01 -14.58
N GLU A 272 -16.70 5.78 -15.04
CA GLU A 272 -18.04 5.25 -15.35
C GLU A 272 -18.87 4.92 -14.10
N THR A 273 -18.29 5.08 -12.90
CA THR A 273 -18.94 4.85 -11.61
C THR A 273 -19.02 6.14 -10.79
N ASP A 274 -19.84 6.12 -9.72
CA ASP A 274 -19.97 7.24 -8.78
C ASP A 274 -18.82 7.30 -7.73
N LEU A 275 -17.69 6.62 -7.99
CA LEU A 275 -16.62 6.50 -7.00
C LEU A 275 -16.06 7.85 -6.55
N ILE A 276 -15.86 8.84 -7.45
CA ILE A 276 -15.30 10.14 -7.07
C ILE A 276 -16.19 10.88 -6.05
N PRO A 277 -17.49 11.11 -6.32
CA PRO A 277 -18.40 11.68 -5.33
C PRO A 277 -18.43 10.89 -4.02
N ILE A 278 -18.51 9.56 -4.07
CA ILE A 278 -18.56 8.70 -2.88
C ILE A 278 -17.28 8.89 -2.04
N LEU A 279 -16.11 8.90 -2.68
CA LEU A 279 -14.82 9.12 -2.03
C LEU A 279 -14.74 10.49 -1.36
N LEU A 280 -15.12 11.56 -2.07
CA LEU A 280 -15.09 12.92 -1.53
C LEU A 280 -16.03 13.07 -0.33
N ASN A 281 -17.24 12.51 -0.40
CA ASN A 281 -18.20 12.54 0.70
C ASN A 281 -17.76 11.72 1.92
N THR A 282 -16.92 10.70 1.70
CA THR A 282 -16.38 9.84 2.76
C THR A 282 -15.15 10.45 3.46
N LEU A 283 -14.50 11.46 2.86
CA LEU A 283 -13.37 12.14 3.49
C LEU A 283 -13.79 12.76 4.83
N GLY A 284 -13.00 12.46 5.87
CA GLY A 284 -13.30 12.77 7.27
C GLY A 284 -13.39 11.51 8.14
N ASP A 285 -13.69 10.36 7.53
CA ASP A 285 -13.48 9.05 8.14
C ASP A 285 -11.97 8.73 8.13
N MET A 286 -11.32 8.92 9.28
CA MET A 286 -9.86 8.86 9.39
C MET A 286 -9.29 7.45 9.16
N GLU A 287 -10.10 6.39 9.25
CA GLU A 287 -9.68 5.01 8.97
C GLU A 287 -9.34 4.83 7.49
N VAL A 288 -10.10 5.50 6.62
CA VAL A 288 -10.01 5.33 5.15
C VAL A 288 -9.46 6.54 4.40
N SER A 289 -9.44 7.74 5.01
CA SER A 289 -9.14 8.99 4.31
C SER A 289 -7.77 9.02 3.62
N GLU A 290 -6.71 8.48 4.22
CA GLU A 290 -5.39 8.41 3.56
C GLU A 290 -5.45 7.57 2.27
N ARG A 291 -6.22 6.47 2.30
CA ARG A 291 -6.39 5.58 1.15
C ARG A 291 -7.24 6.25 0.06
N ILE A 292 -8.32 6.92 0.45
CA ILE A 292 -9.17 7.70 -0.45
C ILE A 292 -8.33 8.73 -1.22
N LEU A 293 -7.52 9.52 -0.50
CA LEU A 293 -6.64 10.52 -1.13
C LEU A 293 -5.59 9.89 -2.05
N SER A 294 -5.17 8.66 -1.78
CA SER A 294 -4.26 7.93 -2.67
C SER A 294 -4.94 7.51 -3.97
N ILE A 295 -6.21 7.10 -3.92
CA ILE A 295 -7.01 6.81 -5.13
C ILE A 295 -7.23 8.08 -5.93
N LEU A 296 -7.69 9.17 -5.27
CA LEU A 296 -7.90 10.47 -5.92
C LEU A 296 -6.60 11.01 -6.52
N THR A 297 -5.45 10.77 -5.90
CA THR A 297 -4.13 11.10 -6.47
C THR A 297 -3.90 10.37 -7.79
N ASN A 298 -4.11 9.04 -7.83
CA ASN A 298 -3.92 8.26 -9.05
C ASN A 298 -4.87 8.71 -10.18
N VAL A 299 -6.13 8.95 -9.85
CA VAL A 299 -7.14 9.49 -10.77
C VAL A 299 -6.72 10.87 -11.30
N ALA A 300 -6.23 11.77 -10.43
CA ALA A 300 -5.75 13.10 -10.81
C ALA A 300 -4.46 13.11 -11.64
N LEU A 301 -3.75 11.98 -11.78
CA LEU A 301 -2.62 11.91 -12.72
C LEU A 301 -3.11 11.85 -14.17
N VAL A 302 -4.31 11.34 -14.41
CA VAL A 302 -4.97 11.25 -15.71
C VAL A 302 -5.81 12.51 -15.99
N SER A 303 -5.85 12.98 -17.24
CA SER A 303 -6.55 14.23 -17.62
C SER A 303 -8.05 14.20 -17.36
N GLU A 304 -8.68 13.11 -17.76
CA GLU A 304 -10.10 12.82 -17.62
C GLU A 304 -10.46 12.73 -16.14
N GLY A 305 -9.60 12.08 -15.35
CA GLY A 305 -9.74 11.99 -13.90
C GLY A 305 -9.63 13.33 -13.19
N ARG A 306 -8.67 14.19 -13.58
CA ARG A 306 -8.61 15.58 -13.06
C ARG A 306 -9.88 16.34 -13.37
N LYS A 307 -10.37 16.27 -14.61
CA LYS A 307 -11.60 16.96 -15.01
C LYS A 307 -12.77 16.49 -14.15
N ALA A 308 -12.94 15.18 -13.98
CA ALA A 308 -14.00 14.61 -13.15
C ALA A 308 -13.92 15.04 -11.68
N ILE A 309 -12.71 15.11 -11.10
CA ILE A 309 -12.52 15.62 -9.74
C ILE A 309 -12.86 17.12 -9.67
N GLY A 310 -12.47 17.93 -10.65
CA GLY A 310 -12.75 19.37 -10.68
C GLY A 310 -14.23 19.71 -10.88
N GLU A 311 -14.97 18.85 -11.58
CA GLU A 311 -16.42 18.97 -11.81
C GLU A 311 -17.26 18.41 -10.64
N ALA A 312 -16.66 17.63 -9.74
CA ALA A 312 -17.36 17.09 -8.59
C ALA A 312 -17.74 18.18 -7.58
N VAL A 313 -18.98 18.10 -7.10
CA VAL A 313 -19.55 19.05 -6.14
C VAL A 313 -18.72 19.09 -4.86
N GLU A 314 -18.41 20.28 -4.38
CA GLU A 314 -17.61 20.52 -3.17
C GLU A 314 -16.18 19.93 -3.17
N ALA A 315 -15.64 19.48 -4.31
CA ALA A 315 -14.31 18.86 -4.36
C ALA A 315 -13.20 19.77 -3.82
N PHE A 316 -13.15 21.03 -4.24
CA PHE A 316 -12.14 21.98 -3.76
C PHE A 316 -12.34 22.35 -2.28
N PRO A 317 -13.53 22.74 -1.79
CA PRO A 317 -13.78 22.95 -0.37
C PRO A 317 -13.37 21.77 0.52
N ILE A 318 -13.66 20.53 0.09
CA ILE A 318 -13.28 19.31 0.82
C ILE A 318 -11.76 19.12 0.81
N LEU A 319 -11.09 19.23 -0.34
CA LEU A 319 -9.63 19.06 -0.42
C LEU A 319 -8.87 20.16 0.33
N VAL A 320 -9.36 21.40 0.30
CA VAL A 320 -8.82 22.50 1.10
C VAL A 320 -9.00 22.22 2.59
N ASP A 321 -10.12 21.61 2.99
CA ASP A 321 -10.28 21.16 4.37
C ASP A 321 -9.19 20.18 4.82
N VAL A 322 -8.86 19.22 3.97
CA VAL A 322 -7.82 18.22 4.27
C VAL A 322 -6.46 18.88 4.55
N LEU A 323 -6.18 20.04 3.95
CA LEU A 323 -4.96 20.80 4.22
C LEU A 323 -4.86 21.27 5.68
N ASN A 324 -5.99 21.43 6.38
CA ASN A 324 -6.04 21.88 7.77
C ASN A 324 -6.01 20.70 8.77
N TRP A 325 -5.73 19.47 8.33
CA TRP A 325 -5.66 18.28 9.17
C TRP A 325 -4.27 18.14 9.80
N ASN A 326 -3.98 18.97 10.80
CA ASN A 326 -2.65 19.07 11.41
C ASN A 326 -2.13 17.76 12.03
N ASP A 327 -3.04 16.89 12.47
CA ASP A 327 -2.70 15.57 13.02
C ASP A 327 -2.48 14.49 11.94
N SER A 328 -2.62 14.83 10.65
CA SER A 328 -2.52 13.89 9.53
C SER A 328 -1.69 14.42 8.36
N GLN A 329 -0.38 14.53 8.59
CA GLN A 329 0.58 15.00 7.59
C GLN A 329 0.49 14.23 6.26
N LYS A 330 0.28 12.91 6.31
CA LYS A 330 0.13 12.08 5.09
C LYS A 330 -1.09 12.46 4.26
N CYS A 331 -2.20 12.82 4.90
CA CYS A 331 -3.39 13.28 4.20
C CYS A 331 -3.15 14.68 3.60
N GLN A 332 -2.56 15.60 4.38
CA GLN A 332 -2.17 16.93 3.88
C GLN A 332 -1.27 16.82 2.64
N GLU A 333 -0.25 15.95 2.66
CA GLU A 333 0.67 15.75 1.54
C GLU A 333 0.01 15.23 0.27
N LYS A 334 -1.01 14.36 0.39
CA LYS A 334 -1.75 13.84 -0.76
C LYS A 334 -2.75 14.87 -1.28
N ALA A 335 -3.50 15.54 -0.40
CA ALA A 335 -4.45 16.58 -0.79
C ALA A 335 -3.75 17.76 -1.48
N ILE A 336 -2.63 18.25 -0.94
CA ILE A 336 -1.86 19.34 -1.58
C ILE A 336 -1.30 18.91 -2.94
N TYR A 337 -0.98 17.62 -3.11
CA TYR A 337 -0.53 17.12 -4.39
C TYR A 337 -1.65 17.10 -5.43
N ILE A 338 -2.85 16.63 -5.06
CA ILE A 338 -4.05 16.68 -5.92
C ILE A 338 -4.30 18.15 -6.33
N LEU A 339 -4.36 19.07 -5.37
CA LEU A 339 -4.58 20.49 -5.64
C LEU A 339 -3.50 21.10 -6.54
N MET A 340 -2.24 20.69 -6.39
CA MET A 340 -1.15 21.13 -7.27
C MET A 340 -1.35 20.64 -8.72
N LEU A 341 -1.76 19.38 -8.92
CA LEU A 341 -2.04 18.83 -10.25
C LEU A 341 -3.18 19.59 -10.95
N MET A 342 -4.22 19.93 -10.21
CA MET A 342 -5.36 20.72 -10.67
C MET A 342 -4.94 22.17 -11.02
N ALA A 343 -4.21 22.84 -10.12
CA ALA A 343 -3.80 24.24 -10.26
C ALA A 343 -2.87 24.49 -11.48
N HIS A 344 -2.08 23.48 -11.88
CA HIS A 344 -1.18 23.60 -13.02
C HIS A 344 -1.92 23.60 -14.38
N LYS A 345 -3.10 22.98 -14.46
CA LYS A 345 -3.75 22.68 -15.75
C LYS A 345 -5.08 23.41 -15.97
N GLY A 346 -5.81 23.78 -14.92
CA GLY A 346 -7.13 24.42 -15.04
C GLY A 346 -7.17 25.86 -14.52
N TYR A 347 -7.52 26.83 -15.38
CA TYR A 347 -7.81 28.20 -14.91
C TYR A 347 -9.09 28.25 -14.05
N GLY A 348 -10.12 27.50 -14.44
CA GLY A 348 -11.35 27.34 -13.66
C GLY A 348 -11.08 26.76 -12.28
N ASP A 349 -10.27 25.69 -12.22
CA ASP A 349 -9.84 25.06 -10.97
C ASP A 349 -9.14 26.03 -10.03
N ARG A 350 -8.22 26.86 -10.55
CA ARG A 350 -7.55 27.89 -9.74
C ARG A 350 -8.55 28.89 -9.13
N LYS A 351 -9.53 29.33 -9.90
CA LYS A 351 -10.58 30.23 -9.41
C LYS A 351 -11.42 29.55 -8.33
N ALA A 352 -11.86 28.31 -8.55
CA ALA A 352 -12.63 27.54 -7.59
C ALA A 352 -11.86 27.28 -6.28
N MET A 353 -10.53 27.08 -6.36
CA MET A 353 -9.68 26.98 -5.16
C MET A 353 -9.61 28.29 -4.37
N ILE A 354 -9.50 29.44 -5.05
CA ILE A 354 -9.51 30.76 -4.39
C ILE A 354 -10.85 30.98 -3.70
N GLU A 355 -11.97 30.67 -4.38
CA GLU A 355 -13.33 30.76 -3.82
C GLU A 355 -13.53 29.80 -2.63
N ALA A 356 -12.85 28.64 -2.63
CA ALA A 356 -12.82 27.71 -1.51
C ALA A 356 -11.89 28.16 -0.35
N GLY A 357 -11.21 29.30 -0.47
CA GLY A 357 -10.36 29.86 0.57
C GLY A 357 -8.99 29.16 0.70
N ILE A 358 -8.43 28.62 -0.38
CA ILE A 358 -7.17 27.87 -0.34
C ILE A 358 -5.97 28.67 0.19
N GLU A 359 -5.95 30.00 0.02
CA GLU A 359 -4.76 30.83 0.26
C GLU A 359 -4.28 30.79 1.71
N SER A 360 -5.19 30.84 2.68
CA SER A 360 -4.85 30.78 4.11
C SER A 360 -4.21 29.43 4.46
N SER A 361 -4.80 28.33 4.00
CA SER A 361 -4.26 26.98 4.20
C SER A 361 -2.88 26.79 3.57
N LEU A 362 -2.62 27.41 2.40
CA LEU A 362 -1.30 27.34 1.74
C LEU A 362 -0.24 28.13 2.51
N LEU A 363 -0.60 29.31 3.03
CA LEU A 363 0.31 30.12 3.85
C LEU A 363 0.68 29.38 5.14
N GLU A 364 -0.30 28.78 5.82
CA GLU A 364 -0.06 27.93 7.00
C GLU A 364 0.85 26.75 6.65
N LEU A 365 0.54 25.99 5.60
CA LEU A 365 1.37 24.85 5.17
C LEU A 365 2.79 25.24 4.78
N THR A 366 3.01 26.45 4.26
CA THR A 366 4.35 26.96 3.92
C THR A 366 5.19 27.20 5.18
N LEU A 367 4.56 27.49 6.32
CA LEU A 367 5.23 27.75 7.59
C LEU A 367 5.42 26.48 8.42
N VAL A 368 4.38 25.65 8.54
CA VAL A 368 4.34 24.52 9.50
C VAL A 368 4.18 23.14 8.86
N GLY A 369 4.00 23.07 7.54
CA GLY A 369 3.86 21.80 6.83
C GLY A 369 5.16 21.01 6.73
N THR A 370 5.08 19.76 6.26
CA THR A 370 6.27 18.97 5.93
C THR A 370 7.07 19.64 4.79
N PRO A 371 8.38 19.37 4.64
CA PRO A 371 9.17 19.96 3.56
C PRO A 371 8.55 19.74 2.16
N LEU A 372 7.91 18.58 1.96
CA LEU A 372 7.21 18.26 0.73
C LEU A 372 5.94 19.10 0.54
N ALA A 373 5.13 19.25 1.61
CA ALA A 373 3.94 20.08 1.60
C ALA A 373 4.29 21.57 1.40
N GLN A 374 5.32 22.09 2.07
CA GLN A 374 5.81 23.47 1.94
C GLN A 374 6.20 23.80 0.49
N LYS A 375 6.96 22.91 -0.16
CA LYS A 375 7.38 23.07 -1.56
C LYS A 375 6.18 23.09 -2.51
N ARG A 376 5.21 22.20 -2.31
CA ARG A 376 3.98 22.14 -3.12
C ARG A 376 3.09 23.36 -2.88
N ALA A 377 2.95 23.80 -1.63
CA ALA A 377 2.15 24.97 -1.28
C ALA A 377 2.71 26.25 -1.91
N SER A 378 4.03 26.46 -1.81
CA SER A 378 4.73 27.58 -2.46
C SER A 378 4.47 27.59 -3.98
N ARG A 379 4.54 26.41 -4.62
CA ARG A 379 4.30 26.28 -6.05
C ARG A 379 2.87 26.60 -6.46
N ILE A 380 1.89 26.22 -5.64
CA ILE A 380 0.48 26.57 -5.90
C ILE A 380 0.28 28.08 -5.74
N LEU A 381 0.82 28.71 -4.69
CA LEU A 381 0.74 30.16 -4.50
C LEU A 381 1.30 30.94 -5.70
N GLU A 382 2.41 30.48 -6.28
CA GLU A 382 2.93 31.05 -7.53
C GLU A 382 1.93 30.93 -8.69
N CYS A 383 1.28 29.77 -8.83
CA CYS A 383 0.27 29.54 -9.87
C CYS A 383 -0.99 30.40 -9.68
N LEU A 384 -1.39 30.66 -8.43
CA LEU A 384 -2.57 31.49 -8.11
C LEU A 384 -2.30 32.98 -8.38
N ARG A 385 -1.10 33.49 -8.05
CA ARG A 385 -0.72 34.89 -8.33
C ARG A 385 -0.81 35.29 -9.81
N VAL A 386 -0.68 34.32 -10.73
CA VAL A 386 -0.84 34.57 -12.17
C VAL A 386 -2.29 34.90 -12.53
N VAL A 387 -3.27 34.37 -11.80
CA VAL A 387 -4.70 34.67 -11.98
C VAL A 387 -5.00 36.13 -11.65
N ASP A 388 -4.41 36.66 -10.59
CA ASP A 388 -4.60 38.07 -10.18
C ASP A 388 -4.00 39.06 -11.17
N LYS A 389 -2.84 38.73 -11.75
CA LYS A 389 -2.20 39.57 -12.78
C LYS A 389 -3.00 39.59 -14.08
N GLY A 390 -3.68 38.50 -14.45
CA GLY A 390 -4.54 38.44 -15.63
C GLY A 390 -5.78 39.34 -15.56
N LYS A 391 -6.29 39.61 -14.34
CA LYS A 391 -7.38 40.58 -14.12
C LYS A 391 -6.94 42.04 -14.17
N GLN A 392 -5.66 42.34 -13.90
CA GLN A 392 -5.18 43.74 -13.86
C GLN A 392 -4.80 44.32 -15.22
N VAL A 393 -4.74 43.53 -16.30
CA VAL A 393 -4.35 44.02 -17.64
C VAL A 393 -5.55 44.58 -18.44
N SER A 394 -6.78 44.51 -17.92
CA SER A 394 -8.00 44.94 -18.63
C SER A 394 -8.69 46.18 -18.03
N ALA A 395 -7.93 47.17 -17.56
CA ALA A 395 -8.47 48.48 -17.22
C ALA A 395 -7.57 49.59 -17.79
N PRO A 396 -8.07 50.46 -18.69
CA PRO A 396 -7.26 51.55 -19.22
C PRO A 396 -7.03 52.61 -18.13
N ILE A 397 -5.76 52.89 -17.89
CA ILE A 397 -5.28 53.93 -16.98
C ILE A 397 -5.59 55.29 -17.61
N TYR A 398 -6.61 55.99 -17.09
CA TYR A 398 -6.70 57.45 -17.20
C TYR A 398 -6.10 58.06 -15.93
N GLY A 399 -5.03 58.82 -16.13
CA GLY A 399 -4.26 59.43 -15.06
C GLY A 399 -4.98 60.60 -14.41
N MET A 400 -4.69 60.80 -13.12
CA MET A 400 -4.66 62.11 -12.50
C MET A 400 -3.54 62.11 -11.45
N SER A 401 -2.62 63.06 -11.60
CA SER A 401 -1.68 63.48 -10.57
C SER A 401 -2.36 64.48 -9.65
N SER A 402 -2.20 64.34 -8.33
CA SER A 402 -1.96 65.49 -7.43
C SER A 402 -1.64 65.07 -6.00
N SER A 403 -0.72 65.83 -5.42
CA SER A 403 -0.51 66.13 -4.00
C SER A 403 -0.14 64.99 -3.05
N SER A 404 1.18 64.81 -2.92
CA SER A 404 1.86 64.43 -1.69
C SER A 404 1.58 65.44 -0.57
N LEU A 405 0.81 65.05 0.45
CA LEU A 405 0.86 65.51 1.86
C LEU A 405 -0.26 64.78 2.63
N GLY A 406 0.02 63.59 3.14
CA GLY A 406 -0.95 62.78 3.90
C GLY A 406 -0.53 61.34 4.23
N ARG A 407 0.72 60.94 3.99
CA ARG A 407 1.12 59.52 3.94
C ARG A 407 1.22 58.77 5.28
N GLU A 408 1.13 59.41 6.44
CA GLU A 408 1.25 58.69 7.72
C GLU A 408 -0.10 58.24 8.28
N ARG A 409 -1.18 59.02 8.10
CA ARG A 409 -2.52 58.64 8.61
C ARG A 409 -3.24 57.62 7.74
N ASP A 410 -3.09 57.69 6.41
CA ASP A 410 -3.73 56.73 5.51
C ASP A 410 -3.11 55.33 5.59
N HIS A 411 -1.80 55.23 5.90
CA HIS A 411 -1.14 53.94 6.11
C HIS A 411 -1.56 53.29 7.44
N GLU A 412 -1.71 54.03 8.53
CA GLU A 412 -2.23 53.47 9.79
C GLU A 412 -3.70 53.04 9.70
N ILE A 413 -4.53 53.80 8.98
CA ILE A 413 -5.95 53.45 8.76
C ILE A 413 -6.05 52.21 7.85
N LYS A 414 -5.28 52.13 6.76
CA LYS A 414 -5.21 50.93 5.92
C LYS A 414 -4.72 49.71 6.68
N MET A 415 -3.65 49.85 7.47
CA MET A 415 -3.12 48.76 8.29
C MET A 415 -4.11 48.32 9.37
N SER A 416 -4.94 49.23 9.88
CA SER A 416 -6.03 48.92 10.82
C SER A 416 -7.15 48.12 10.16
N ASP A 417 -7.54 48.47 8.94
CA ASP A 417 -8.59 47.76 8.20
C ASP A 417 -8.09 46.43 7.64
N GLU A 418 -6.83 46.35 7.22
CA GLU A 418 -6.14 45.10 6.87
C GLU A 418 -6.03 44.17 8.09
N ARG A 419 -5.65 44.70 9.27
CA ARG A 419 -5.64 43.91 10.53
C ARG A 419 -7.02 43.41 10.93
N LYS A 420 -8.07 44.22 10.77
CA LYS A 420 -9.45 43.79 11.02
C LYS A 420 -9.90 42.73 10.02
N ALA A 421 -9.55 42.89 8.74
CA ALA A 421 -9.84 41.90 7.71
C ALA A 421 -9.13 40.57 7.98
N VAL A 422 -7.85 40.62 8.37
CA VAL A 422 -7.07 39.44 8.79
C VAL A 422 -7.71 38.80 10.02
N LYS A 423 -8.09 39.58 11.04
CA LYS A 423 -8.74 39.06 12.25
C LYS A 423 -10.07 38.38 11.92
N HIS A 424 -10.88 38.99 11.06
CA HIS A 424 -12.15 38.42 10.62
C HIS A 424 -11.96 37.14 9.80
N LEU A 425 -10.96 37.11 8.92
CA LEU A 425 -10.60 35.93 8.14
C LEU A 425 -10.09 34.79 9.04
N VAL A 426 -9.31 35.11 10.07
CA VAL A 426 -8.87 34.17 11.10
C VAL A 426 -10.06 33.64 11.89
N GLU A 427 -10.99 34.50 12.32
CA GLU A 427 -12.20 34.08 13.04
C GLU A 427 -13.11 33.19 12.19
N GLN A 428 -13.31 33.53 10.90
CA GLN A 428 -14.07 32.70 9.97
C GLN A 428 -13.38 31.37 9.69
N SER A 429 -12.06 31.37 9.51
CA SER A 429 -11.24 30.17 9.35
C SER A 429 -11.34 29.27 10.58
N LEU A 430 -11.24 29.85 11.78
CA LEU A 430 -11.37 29.13 13.05
C LEU A 430 -12.76 28.52 13.22
N GLN A 431 -13.82 29.27 12.93
CA GLN A 431 -15.20 28.76 12.99
C GLN A 431 -15.45 27.64 11.97
N SER A 432 -14.92 27.78 10.76
CA SER A 432 -15.00 26.75 9.72
C SER A 432 -14.24 25.50 10.13
N ASN A 433 -12.98 25.63 10.57
CA ASN A 433 -12.17 24.53 11.08
C ASN A 433 -12.85 23.85 12.27
N MET A 434 -13.44 24.59 13.20
CA MET A 434 -14.12 24.02 14.37
C MET A 434 -15.38 23.22 13.99
N LYS A 435 -16.20 23.73 13.06
CA LYS A 435 -17.34 22.96 12.51
C LYS A 435 -16.88 21.66 11.84
N ARG A 436 -15.77 21.73 11.11
CA ARG A 436 -15.22 20.56 10.40
C ARG A 436 -14.58 19.56 11.37
N ILE A 437 -13.91 20.01 12.44
CA ILE A 437 -13.40 19.16 13.53
C ILE A 437 -14.55 18.45 14.25
N VAL A 438 -15.63 19.17 14.60
CA VAL A 438 -16.83 18.59 15.24
C VAL A 438 -17.46 17.52 14.35
N LYS A 439 -17.54 17.78 13.03
CA LYS A 439 -18.01 16.79 12.05
C LYS A 439 -17.11 15.54 12.00
N ARG A 440 -15.79 15.70 12.04
CA ARG A 440 -14.83 14.56 12.06
C ARG A 440 -14.88 13.77 13.37
N ALA A 441 -15.16 14.42 14.49
CA ALA A 441 -15.25 13.79 15.79
C ALA A 441 -16.61 13.12 16.07
N ASN A 442 -17.57 13.17 15.12
CA ASN A 442 -18.97 12.75 15.33
C ASN A 442 -19.61 13.35 16.59
N LEU A 443 -19.26 14.59 16.92
CA LEU A 443 -19.80 15.29 18.09
C LEU A 443 -21.15 15.95 17.75
N PRO A 444 -22.11 16.02 18.71
CA PRO A 444 -23.38 16.72 18.50
C PRO A 444 -23.15 18.19 18.10
N GLN A 445 -23.96 18.70 17.15
CA GLN A 445 -23.81 20.07 16.60
C GLN A 445 -23.94 21.19 17.65
N ASP A 446 -24.52 20.89 18.82
CA ASP A 446 -24.72 21.83 19.93
C ASP A 446 -23.42 22.28 20.61
N PHE A 447 -22.28 21.63 20.32
CA PHE A 447 -20.96 22.05 20.81
C PHE A 447 -20.47 23.38 20.21
N VAL A 448 -21.07 23.86 19.11
CA VAL A 448 -20.67 25.09 18.41
C VAL A 448 -21.60 26.25 18.77
N THR A 449 -21.73 26.58 20.06
CA THR A 449 -22.33 27.86 20.47
C THR A 449 -21.25 28.92 20.64
N SER A 450 -21.31 29.96 19.81
CA SER A 450 -20.28 31.00 19.61
C SER A 450 -20.02 31.92 20.80
N GLN A 451 -20.56 31.64 21.98
CA GLN A 451 -20.53 32.55 23.13
C GLN A 451 -19.49 32.19 24.19
N HIS A 452 -18.91 30.99 24.17
CA HIS A 452 -17.98 30.57 25.23
C HIS A 452 -16.49 30.85 24.96
N PHE A 453 -16.08 31.14 23.72
CA PHE A 453 -14.66 31.28 23.38
C PHE A 453 -14.18 32.70 23.08
N SER A 454 -15.09 33.64 22.78
CA SER A 454 -14.72 35.06 22.55
C SER A 454 -14.25 35.79 23.81
N LYS A 455 -14.38 35.17 25.00
CA LYS A 455 -13.91 35.72 26.28
C LYS A 455 -12.51 35.25 26.71
N SER A 456 -11.88 34.29 26.04
CA SER A 456 -10.58 33.73 26.46
C SER A 456 -9.37 34.15 25.62
N LEU A 457 -9.54 35.02 24.62
CA LEU A 457 -8.44 35.54 23.79
C LEU A 457 -8.45 37.06 23.79
N THR A 458 -8.21 37.64 24.97
CA THR A 458 -7.68 39.00 25.11
C THR A 458 -6.26 38.89 25.66
N PHE A 459 -5.27 39.07 24.77
CA PHE A 459 -3.91 39.49 25.10
C PHE A 459 -3.62 40.79 24.35
#